data_AF-A0A841JA87-F1
#
_entry.id   AF-A0A841JA87-F1
#
_cell.length_a   1.000
_cell.length_b   1.000
_cell.length_c   1.000
_cell.angle_alpha   90.00
_cell.angle_beta   90.00
_cell.angle_gamma   90.00
#
_symmetry.space_group_name_H-M   'P 1'
#
loop_
_entity.id
_entity.type
_entity.pdbx_description
1 polymer ?
#
loop_
_entity_poly.entity_id
_entity_poly.type
_entity_poly.pdbx_seq_one_letter_code
_entity_poly.pdbx_strand_id
1 'polypeptide(L)'
;MAGLLTEIHIIDGRLYTGLQTPDSLYKYGMGNYLAAFERFHTDSGTFKKSLNYYAKYPDKLTDIYDKVDDRIKALADSVNKISAQKRKDDLKADSIKMAHKADSIKKAAQKPAKAINKADSLKKLKQKHPDALPKK
;
A
#
# COMPACT_ATOMS: atom_id res chain seq x y z
N MET A 1 24.21 -22.67 3.26
CA MET A 1 24.42 -21.71 4.37
C MET A 1 23.87 -20.32 4.05
N ALA A 2 24.33 -19.63 2.99
CA ALA A 2 23.91 -18.25 2.69
C ALA A 2 22.39 -18.01 2.74
N GLY A 3 21.58 -18.85 2.10
CA GLY A 3 20.12 -18.68 2.14
C GLY A 3 19.50 -18.76 3.54
N LEU A 4 19.99 -19.64 4.40
CA LEU A 4 19.51 -19.74 5.78
C LEU A 4 19.92 -18.51 6.60
N LEU A 5 21.16 -18.03 6.42
CA LEU A 5 21.62 -16.80 7.07
C LEU A 5 20.81 -15.59 6.61
N THR A 6 20.47 -15.50 5.32
CA THR A 6 19.55 -14.46 4.82
C THR A 6 18.22 -14.48 5.57
N GLU A 7 17.58 -15.64 5.73
CA GLU A 7 16.31 -15.76 6.46
C GLU A 7 16.46 -15.38 7.94
N ILE A 8 17.53 -15.83 8.59
CA ILE A 8 17.83 -15.48 9.99
C ILE A 8 17.95 -13.95 10.12
N HIS A 9 18.70 -13.28 9.25
CA HIS A 9 18.85 -11.82 9.28
C HIS A 9 17.53 -11.08 9.03
N ILE A 10 16.66 -11.60 8.16
CA ILE A 10 15.32 -11.04 7.96
C ILE A 10 14.46 -11.20 9.23
N ILE A 11 14.51 -12.36 9.87
CA ILE A 11 13.81 -12.62 11.14
C ILE A 11 14.31 -11.67 12.22
N ASP A 12 15.63 -11.54 12.38
CA ASP A 12 16.26 -10.63 13.33
C ASP A 12 15.81 -9.17 13.10
N GLY A 13 15.84 -8.70 11.84
CA GLY A 13 15.39 -7.36 11.49
C GLY A 13 13.90 -7.13 11.79
N ARG A 14 13.04 -8.11 11.54
CA ARG A 14 11.61 -8.06 11.89
C ARG A 14 11.39 -8.00 13.40
N LEU A 15 12.16 -8.75 14.17
CA LEU A 15 12.07 -8.74 15.63
C LEU A 15 12.60 -7.41 16.20
N TYR A 16 13.66 -6.86 15.60
CA TYR A 16 14.25 -5.59 16.02
C TYR A 16 13.31 -4.40 15.78
N THR A 17 12.62 -4.38 14.63
CA THR A 17 11.67 -3.32 14.24
C THR A 17 10.29 -3.45 14.91
N GLY A 18 10.02 -4.56 15.60
CA GLY A 18 8.77 -4.80 16.31
C GLY A 18 8.68 -4.11 17.68
N LEU A 19 7.51 -4.19 18.31
CA LEU A 19 7.31 -3.69 19.67
C LEU A 19 8.19 -4.52 20.62
N GLN A 20 9.25 -3.93 21.15
CA GLN A 20 10.20 -4.57 22.05
C GLN A 20 9.60 -4.69 23.46
N THR A 21 8.59 -5.54 23.60
CA THR A 21 8.13 -5.97 24.91
C THR A 21 9.09 -7.02 25.46
N PRO A 22 9.28 -7.10 26.79
CA PRO A 22 9.87 -8.28 27.42
C PRO A 22 9.23 -9.56 26.85
N ASP A 23 10.05 -10.60 26.63
CA ASP A 23 9.66 -11.90 26.06
C ASP A 23 9.20 -11.92 24.58
N SER A 24 9.30 -10.81 23.85
CA SER A 24 8.96 -10.74 22.41
C SER A 24 9.76 -11.73 21.55
N LEU A 25 11.04 -11.96 21.86
CA LEU A 25 11.88 -12.95 21.18
C LEU A 25 11.34 -14.38 21.34
N TYR A 26 10.90 -14.73 22.55
CA TYR A 26 10.39 -16.07 22.83
C TYR A 26 8.98 -16.24 22.23
N LYS A 27 8.14 -15.21 22.33
CA LYS A 27 6.75 -15.25 21.86
C LYS A 27 6.61 -15.21 20.34
N TYR A 28 7.46 -14.46 19.65
CA TYR A 28 7.32 -14.21 18.20
C TYR A 28 8.54 -14.64 17.38
N GLY A 29 9.71 -14.83 17.98
CA GLY A 29 10.94 -15.17 17.26
C GLY A 29 11.13 -16.67 17.03
N MET A 30 10.92 -17.49 18.07
CA MET A 30 11.25 -18.92 18.03
C MET A 30 10.59 -19.67 16.86
N GLY A 31 9.29 -19.48 16.65
CA GLY A 31 8.57 -20.12 15.54
C GLY A 31 9.11 -19.73 14.16
N ASN A 32 9.56 -18.49 13.99
CA ASN A 32 10.16 -18.05 12.73
C ASN A 32 11.51 -18.72 12.45
N TYR A 33 12.37 -18.86 13.47
CA TYR A 33 13.64 -19.58 13.31
C TYR A 33 13.43 -21.07 13.05
N LEU A 34 12.48 -21.71 13.75
CA LEU A 34 12.14 -23.12 13.51
C LEU A 34 11.65 -23.33 12.08
N ALA A 35 10.75 -22.48 11.59
CA ALA A 35 10.28 -22.53 10.22
C ALA A 35 11.42 -22.29 9.21
N ALA A 36 12.38 -21.41 9.52
CA ALA A 36 13.56 -21.22 8.68
C ALA A 36 14.43 -22.48 8.64
N PHE A 37 14.68 -23.11 9.78
CA PHE A 37 15.44 -24.36 9.84
C PHE A 37 14.74 -25.49 9.07
N GLU A 38 13.42 -25.61 9.19
CA GLU A 38 12.62 -26.59 8.45
C GLU A 38 12.73 -26.38 6.92
N ARG A 39 12.56 -25.15 6.44
CA ARG A 39 12.70 -24.80 5.01
C ARG A 39 14.07 -25.16 4.43
N PHE A 40 15.10 -25.11 5.27
CA PHE A 40 16.48 -25.40 4.88
C PHE A 40 16.93 -26.82 5.30
N HIS A 41 15.99 -27.67 5.75
CA HIS A 41 16.25 -29.04 6.16
C HIS A 41 17.42 -29.17 7.15
N THR A 42 17.45 -28.29 8.15
CA THR A 42 18.49 -28.25 9.19
C THR A 42 17.85 -28.06 10.57
N ASP A 43 18.67 -28.04 11.61
CA ASP A 43 18.31 -27.66 12.97
C ASP A 43 19.30 -26.63 13.54
N SER A 44 19.01 -26.13 14.74
CA SER A 44 19.83 -25.13 15.43
C SER A 44 21.23 -25.64 15.81
N GLY A 45 21.37 -26.93 16.14
CA GLY A 45 22.64 -27.57 16.46
C GLY A 45 23.52 -27.73 15.24
N THR A 46 22.96 -28.20 14.12
CA THR A 46 23.63 -28.31 12.81
C THR A 46 24.02 -26.94 12.27
N PHE A 47 23.15 -25.94 12.42
CA PHE A 47 23.46 -24.54 12.11
C PHE A 47 24.63 -24.02 12.96
N LYS A 48 24.60 -24.21 14.28
CA LYS A 48 25.68 -23.80 15.19
C LYS A 48 27.01 -24.45 14.84
N LYS A 49 27.01 -25.75 14.53
CA LYS A 49 28.21 -26.48 14.05
C LYS A 49 28.76 -25.88 12.76
N SER A 50 27.89 -25.56 11.81
CA SER A 50 28.26 -24.94 10.54
C SER A 50 28.88 -23.55 10.77
N LEU A 51 28.25 -22.72 11.59
CA LEU A 51 28.76 -21.38 11.91
C LEU A 51 30.12 -21.45 12.61
N ASN A 52 30.29 -22.35 13.57
CA ASN A 52 31.57 -22.58 14.24
C ASN A 52 32.66 -23.09 13.29
N TYR A 53 32.30 -23.88 12.28
CA TYR A 53 33.24 -24.30 11.23
C TYR A 53 33.70 -23.09 10.41
N TYR A 54 32.78 -22.30 9.86
CA TYR A 54 33.11 -21.15 9.02
C TYR A 54 33.82 -20.02 9.79
N ALA A 55 33.57 -19.87 11.10
CA ALA A 55 34.31 -18.93 11.94
C ALA A 55 35.83 -19.20 11.97
N LYS A 56 36.27 -20.44 11.67
CA LYS A 56 37.69 -20.79 11.55
C LYS A 56 38.29 -20.52 10.17
N TYR A 57 37.45 -20.17 9.18
CA TYR A 57 37.84 -19.89 7.80
C TYR A 57 37.22 -18.56 7.35
N PRO A 58 37.79 -17.42 7.76
CA PRO A 58 37.23 -16.10 7.51
C PRO A 58 36.91 -15.84 6.04
N ASP A 59 37.78 -16.23 5.11
CA ASP A 59 37.55 -16.04 3.67
C ASP A 59 36.27 -16.74 3.19
N LYS A 60 36.04 -17.98 3.63
CA LYS A 60 34.82 -18.73 3.30
C LYS A 60 33.58 -18.10 3.93
N LEU A 61 33.72 -17.51 5.12
CA LEU A 61 32.64 -16.82 5.80
C LEU A 61 32.28 -15.52 5.06
N THR A 62 33.28 -14.76 4.61
CA THR A 62 33.11 -13.57 3.77
C THR A 62 32.38 -13.92 2.47
N ASP A 63 32.80 -14.97 1.75
CA ASP A 63 32.12 -15.43 0.53
C ASP A 63 30.64 -15.80 0.78
N ILE A 64 30.32 -16.30 1.97
CA ILE A 64 28.94 -16.58 2.37
C ILE A 64 28.18 -15.29 2.59
N TYR A 65 28.78 -14.31 3.25
CA TYR A 65 28.16 -13.00 3.52
C TYR A 65 27.98 -12.15 2.27
N ASP A 66 28.90 -12.20 1.30
CA ASP A 66 28.70 -11.55 -0.01
C ASP A 66 27.42 -12.05 -0.68
N LYS A 67 27.19 -13.37 -0.63
CA LYS A 67 25.95 -13.99 -1.13
C LYS A 67 24.72 -13.63 -0.29
N VAL A 68 24.88 -13.42 1.02
CA VAL A 68 23.77 -12.95 1.88
C VAL A 68 23.38 -11.53 1.48
N ASP A 69 24.36 -10.65 1.30
CA ASP A 69 24.15 -9.26 0.89
C ASP A 69 23.46 -9.16 -0.46
N ASP A 70 23.92 -9.92 -1.45
CA ASP A 70 23.30 -9.94 -2.78
C ASP A 70 21.85 -10.40 -2.73
N ARG A 71 21.54 -11.40 -1.90
CA ARG A 71 20.16 -11.88 -1.70
C ARG A 71 19.29 -10.84 -1.02
N ILE A 72 19.80 -10.17 0.03
CA ILE A 72 19.07 -9.10 0.72
C ILE A 72 18.81 -7.92 -0.22
N LYS A 73 19.81 -7.50 -1.00
CA LYS A 73 19.67 -6.45 -2.01
C LYS A 73 18.59 -6.82 -3.04
N ALA A 74 18.64 -8.02 -3.59
CA ALA A 74 17.64 -8.49 -4.55
C ALA A 74 16.21 -8.52 -3.98
N LEU A 75 16.06 -8.94 -2.71
CA LEU A 75 14.77 -8.92 -2.01
C LEU A 75 14.29 -7.47 -1.79
N ALA A 76 15.17 -6.58 -1.34
CA ALA A 76 14.85 -5.17 -1.11
C ALA A 76 14.43 -4.48 -2.41
N ASP A 77 15.18 -4.68 -3.50
CA ASP A 77 14.86 -4.14 -4.82
C ASP A 77 13.51 -4.64 -5.33
N SER A 78 13.21 -5.92 -5.13
CA SER A 78 11.91 -6.50 -5.48
C SER A 78 10.76 -5.84 -4.71
N VAL A 79 10.89 -5.69 -3.40
CA VAL A 79 9.88 -5.01 -2.55
C VAL A 79 9.72 -3.54 -2.93
N ASN A 80 10.84 -2.85 -3.20
CA ASN A 80 10.83 -1.45 -3.64
C ASN A 80 10.12 -1.27 -4.99
N LYS A 81 10.34 -2.18 -5.93
CA LYS A 81 9.65 -2.18 -7.23
C LYS A 81 8.15 -2.38 -7.07
N ILE A 82 7.73 -3.34 -6.27
CA ILE A 82 6.30 -3.63 -6.02
C ILE A 82 5.63 -2.43 -5.32
N SER A 83 6.26 -1.85 -4.30
CA SER A 83 5.72 -0.70 -3.58
C SER A 83 5.66 0.56 -4.45
N ALA A 84 6.64 0.79 -5.33
CA ALA A 84 6.61 1.88 -6.29
C ALA A 84 5.46 1.71 -7.29
N GLN A 85 5.21 0.49 -7.77
CA GLN A 85 4.09 0.21 -8.66
C GLN A 85 2.74 0.46 -7.96
N LYS A 86 2.57 -0.07 -6.75
CA LYS A 86 1.36 0.15 -5.95
C LYS A 86 1.09 1.64 -5.72
N ARG A 87 2.12 2.42 -5.34
CA ARG A 87 1.99 3.88 -5.19
C ARG A 87 1.54 4.56 -6.48
N LYS A 88 2.06 4.17 -7.64
CA LYS A 88 1.62 4.72 -8.94
C LYS A 88 0.16 4.40 -9.22
N ASP A 89 -0.28 3.19 -8.89
CA ASP A 89 -1.66 2.76 -9.13
C ASP A 89 -2.63 3.46 -8.17
N ASP A 90 -2.26 3.64 -6.91
CA ASP A 90 -3.01 4.41 -5.92
C ASP A 90 -3.13 5.88 -6.35
N LEU A 91 -2.04 6.50 -6.82
CA LEU A 91 -2.06 7.88 -7.34
C LEU A 91 -2.98 8.04 -8.57
N LYS A 92 -2.99 7.06 -9.47
CA LYS A 92 -3.90 7.06 -10.63
C LYS A 92 -5.36 6.92 -10.18
N ALA A 93 -5.64 6.00 -9.26
CA ALA A 93 -6.98 5.80 -8.73
C ALA A 93 -7.52 7.06 -8.04
N ASP A 94 -6.68 7.74 -7.25
CA ASP A 94 -7.06 8.99 -6.60
C ASP A 94 -7.26 10.13 -7.60
N SER A 95 -6.42 10.22 -8.64
CA SER A 95 -6.62 11.19 -9.74
C SER A 95 -7.96 10.98 -10.46
N ILE A 96 -8.34 9.73 -10.73
CA ILE A 96 -9.63 9.37 -11.34
C ILE A 96 -10.79 9.75 -10.42
N LYS A 97 -10.70 9.42 -9.12
CA LYS A 97 -11.72 9.82 -8.13
C LYS A 97 -11.89 11.34 -8.05
N MET A 98 -10.77 12.09 -8.07
CA MET A 98 -10.82 13.56 -8.06
C MET A 98 -11.43 14.12 -9.33
N ALA A 99 -11.15 13.53 -10.49
CA ALA A 99 -11.79 13.90 -11.76
C ALA A 99 -13.32 13.67 -11.72
N HIS A 100 -13.76 12.50 -11.24
CA HIS A 100 -15.20 12.21 -11.06
C HIS A 100 -15.88 13.14 -10.05
N LYS A 101 -15.19 13.51 -8.97
CA LYS A 101 -15.70 14.47 -7.98
C LYS A 101 -15.84 15.87 -8.58
N ALA A 102 -14.84 16.33 -9.34
CA ALA A 102 -14.90 17.62 -10.03
C ALA A 102 -16.01 17.66 -11.09
N ASP A 103 -16.19 16.58 -11.86
CA ASP A 103 -17.25 16.46 -12.85
C ASP A 103 -18.65 16.44 -12.20
N SER A 104 -18.78 15.74 -11.08
CA SER A 104 -20.02 15.75 -10.28
C SER A 104 -20.38 17.14 -9.77
N ILE A 105 -19.39 17.91 -9.30
CA ILE A 105 -19.59 19.30 -8.85
C ILE A 105 -19.97 20.21 -10.02
N LYS A 106 -19.33 20.08 -11.18
CA LYS A 106 -19.69 20.86 -12.39
C LYS A 106 -21.10 20.53 -12.88
N LYS A 107 -21.50 19.26 -12.87
CA LYS A 107 -22.85 18.81 -13.26
C LYS A 107 -23.92 19.27 -12.27
N ALA A 108 -23.60 19.35 -10.97
CA ALA A 108 -24.48 19.92 -9.95
C ALA A 108 -24.60 21.44 -10.08
N ALA A 109 -23.50 22.15 -10.36
CA ALA A 109 -23.48 23.59 -10.58
C ALA A 109 -24.24 24.02 -11.86
N GLN A 110 -24.36 23.16 -12.87
CA GLN A 110 -25.18 23.40 -14.05
C GLN A 110 -26.70 23.23 -13.81
N LYS A 111 -27.13 22.72 -12.65
CA LYS A 111 -28.55 22.60 -12.27
C LYS A 111 -28.97 23.71 -11.28
N PRO A 112 -28.97 24.98 -11.72
CA PRO A 112 -30.15 25.80 -11.44
C PRO A 112 -30.63 26.68 -12.63
N ALA A 113 -30.19 26.43 -13.87
CA ALA A 113 -30.61 27.27 -15.01
C ALA A 113 -31.92 26.82 -15.70
N LYS A 114 -32.39 25.57 -15.50
CA LYS A 114 -33.60 25.07 -16.20
C LYS A 114 -34.92 25.34 -15.45
N ALA A 115 -34.88 25.75 -14.18
CA ALA A 115 -36.08 26.04 -13.41
C ALA A 115 -36.57 27.50 -13.58
N ILE A 116 -35.70 28.42 -13.97
CA ILE A 116 -36.04 29.86 -14.06
C ILE A 116 -36.85 30.16 -15.35
N ASN A 117 -36.60 29.44 -16.45
CA ASN A 117 -37.25 29.70 -17.74
C ASN A 117 -38.70 29.18 -17.85
N LYS A 118 -39.22 28.43 -16.87
CA LYS A 118 -40.64 28.02 -16.86
C LYS A 118 -41.57 29.01 -16.16
N ALA A 119 -41.03 29.93 -15.35
CA ALA A 119 -41.85 30.90 -14.62
C ALA A 119 -42.26 32.11 -15.49
N ASP A 120 -41.47 32.47 -16.50
CA ASP A 120 -41.75 33.63 -17.35
C ASP A 120 -42.85 33.40 -18.40
N SER A 121 -43.09 32.15 -18.79
CA SER A 121 -44.16 31.81 -19.75
C SER A 121 -45.56 31.91 -19.13
N LEU A 122 -45.69 31.78 -17.80
CA LEU A 122 -46.99 31.80 -17.11
C LEU A 122 -47.42 33.21 -16.68
N LYS A 123 -46.49 34.17 -16.57
CA LYS A 123 -46.82 35.58 -16.27
C LYS A 123 -47.34 36.35 -17.48
N LYS A 124 -46.96 35.94 -18.71
CA LYS A 124 -47.36 36.64 -19.95
C LYS A 124 -48.82 36.38 -20.39
N LEU A 125 -49.51 35.39 -19.82
CA LEU A 125 -50.90 35.08 -20.16
C LEU A 125 -51.93 35.87 -19.33
N LYS A 126 -51.53 36.46 -18.19
CA LYS A 126 -52.46 37.09 -17.25
C LYS A 126 -52.62 38.61 -17.43
N GLN A 127 -52.03 39.19 -18.47
CA GLN A 127 -51.91 40.63 -18.64
C GLN A 127 -52.52 41.15 -19.97
N LYS A 128 -53.65 40.58 -20.41
CA LYS A 128 -54.39 41.09 -21.57
C LYS A 128 -55.91 41.03 -21.38
N HIS A 129 -56.43 41.93 -20.54
CA HIS A 129 -57.61 42.77 -20.82
C HIS A 129 -58.07 43.54 -19.56
N PRO A 130 -58.13 44.87 -19.62
CA PRO A 130 -59.24 45.62 -19.05
C PRO A 130 -60.04 46.34 -20.14
N ASP A 131 -61.30 46.62 -19.79
CA ASP A 131 -62.24 47.59 -20.36
C ASP A 131 -63.01 47.26 -21.65
N ALA A 132 -64.31 46.97 -21.48
CA ALA A 132 -65.38 47.93 -21.82
C ALA A 132 -66.78 47.37 -21.44
N LEU A 133 -67.48 48.05 -20.52
CA LEU A 133 -68.94 47.98 -20.42
C LEU A 133 -69.56 48.72 -21.62
N PRO A 134 -70.70 48.28 -22.19
CA PRO A 134 -71.60 49.18 -22.87
C PRO A 134 -72.80 49.52 -21.97
N LYS A 135 -73.03 50.84 -21.80
CA LYS A 135 -74.32 51.40 -21.40
C LYS A 135 -75.34 51.19 -22.52
N LYS A 136 -76.58 50.87 -22.16
CA LYS A 136 -77.79 51.62 -22.54
C LYS A 136 -78.94 51.21 -21.64
#